data_AF-A0A8T4A7C5-F1
#
_entry.id   AF-A0A8T4A7C5-F1
#
_cell.length_a   1.000
_cell.length_b   1.000
_cell.length_c   1.000
_cell.angle_alpha   90.00
_cell.angle_beta   90.00
_cell.angle_gamma   90.00
#
_symmetry.space_group_name_H-M   'P 1'
#
loop_
_entity.id
_entity.type
_entity.pdbx_description
1 polymer ?
#
loop_
_entity_poly.entity_id
_entity_poly.type
_entity_poly.pdbx_seq_one_letter_code
_entity_poly.pdbx_strand_id
1 'polypeptide(L)'
;EIACKYLDKDCDAYDFFYTIQSPAAIVGGPSAGAAIATLTVAVFRGIPLNDSLAMTGTINSGALIGPVGSIKEKIYAAKQAGLAAVLIPAEQMSYEEHNKTINISDLAARWNIKVTGVESLDDSLAAFSGKNYTREAKPIIVDEQYSKTMQKLGTTLCDRAKRFSKQIRESPTDKELITEQFVKSNKDAEKLLDKGIDALGNNTPYSAASFCFGANVALHSQLLYLENLSSEQRAAATLNISKDLKAVDYHIEQRERKTITDLQAYMITKERMLDASKALEQGSNSSAELAYASERLESAISWQQFFGTGNKHVELDEKSLRTSCLNKLSEVGERYQYISLFFPEILTDIHKSILDAYDYYTRGDYELCLFKAIQTKAETDVLSGLIGVKRDAIDVLLTKKLAAARYEIAKQIDDGVFPILAYSYYEYANTLSSDQKTSALIYAEYALEMSDLDIYFHRPKEKTPYDRISRFVATYREFAFIFFGALVGAFVYGLLSSFRSRDGERYTLHHVPHRKKRKKIRVRN
;
A
#
# COMPACT_ATOMS: atom_id res chain seq x y z
N GLU A 1 13.68 4.15 0.04
CA GLU A 1 12.45 4.13 0.87
C GLU A 1 12.54 3.15 2.04
N ILE A 2 12.49 1.82 1.86
CA ILE A 2 12.50 0.84 2.97
C ILE A 2 13.65 1.09 3.97
N ALA A 3 14.88 1.34 3.49
CA ALA A 3 16.01 1.67 4.35
C ALA A 3 15.81 2.97 5.16
N CYS A 4 15.21 4.00 4.57
CA CYS A 4 14.94 5.27 5.25
C CYS A 4 13.86 5.09 6.31
N LYS A 5 12.78 4.36 5.99
CA LYS A 5 11.76 3.98 6.98
C LYS A 5 12.34 3.16 8.11
N TYR A 6 13.22 2.20 7.81
CA TYR A 6 13.94 1.40 8.80
C TYR A 6 14.76 2.27 9.77
N LEU A 7 15.31 3.38 9.27
CA LEU A 7 16.10 4.35 10.03
C LEU A 7 15.29 5.47 10.69
N ASP A 8 13.97 5.52 10.47
CA ASP A 8 13.12 6.68 10.78
C ASP A 8 13.72 8.00 10.23
N LYS A 9 14.01 7.99 8.92
CA LYS A 9 14.55 9.12 8.17
C LYS A 9 13.64 9.49 7.01
N ASP A 10 13.53 10.79 6.77
CA ASP A 10 12.92 11.33 5.55
C ASP A 10 13.82 10.99 4.36
N CYS A 11 13.29 10.22 3.41
CA CYS A 11 14.04 9.79 2.23
C CYS A 11 14.34 10.95 1.28
N ASP A 12 13.45 11.94 1.21
CA ASP A 12 13.55 13.07 0.27
C ASP A 12 14.57 14.13 0.73
N ALA A 13 15.09 14.00 1.94
CA ALA A 13 16.15 14.84 2.47
C ALA A 13 17.56 14.46 1.97
N TYR A 14 17.69 13.39 1.17
CA TYR A 14 18.98 12.83 0.77
C TYR A 14 19.03 12.43 -0.70
N ASP A 15 20.18 12.65 -1.33
CA ASP A 15 20.52 12.06 -2.63
C ASP A 15 21.30 10.76 -2.43
N PHE A 16 20.85 9.69 -3.09
CA PHE A 16 21.48 8.37 -3.00
C PHE A 16 22.22 8.06 -4.31
N PHE A 17 23.55 7.93 -4.22
CA PHE A 17 24.39 7.56 -5.37
C PHE A 17 24.82 6.10 -5.25
N TYR A 18 24.27 5.25 -6.11
CA TYR A 18 24.66 3.84 -6.20
C TYR A 18 25.56 3.63 -7.43
N THR A 19 26.73 3.03 -7.22
CA THR A 19 27.60 2.60 -8.32
C THR A 19 27.54 1.09 -8.43
N ILE A 20 27.01 0.58 -9.53
CA ILE A 20 26.93 -0.85 -9.81
C ILE A 20 27.98 -1.19 -10.85
N GLN A 21 28.92 -2.07 -10.48
CA GLN A 21 29.94 -2.58 -11.39
C GLN A 21 29.52 -3.98 -11.85
N SER A 22 29.27 -4.13 -13.15
CA SER A 22 28.88 -5.41 -13.73
C SER A 22 29.43 -5.55 -15.14
N PRO A 23 29.92 -6.74 -15.54
CA PRO A 23 30.26 -7.02 -16.93
C PRO A 23 29.00 -7.21 -17.82
N ALA A 24 27.82 -7.34 -17.22
CA ALA A 24 26.57 -7.50 -17.96
C ALA A 24 26.08 -6.17 -18.54
N ALA A 25 25.60 -6.19 -19.79
CA ALA A 25 25.06 -5.02 -20.47
C ALA A 25 23.76 -4.48 -19.82
N ILE A 26 23.01 -5.34 -19.13
CA ILE A 26 21.78 -5.00 -18.43
C ILE A 26 21.86 -5.62 -17.03
N VAL A 27 21.71 -4.78 -16.01
CA VAL A 27 21.48 -5.20 -14.62
C VAL A 27 20.04 -4.83 -14.29
N GLY A 28 19.20 -5.82 -14.01
CA GLY A 28 17.78 -5.61 -13.74
C GLY A 28 17.19 -6.64 -12.79
N GLY A 29 16.06 -6.26 -12.18
CA GLY A 29 15.25 -7.10 -11.29
C GLY A 29 15.48 -6.86 -9.79
N PRO A 30 14.52 -7.24 -8.94
CA PRO A 30 14.48 -6.91 -7.50
C PRO A 30 15.56 -7.61 -6.67
N SER A 31 16.32 -8.55 -7.25
CA SER A 31 17.17 -9.50 -6.51
C SER A 31 18.39 -8.90 -5.79
N ALA A 32 18.71 -7.63 -6.06
CA ALA A 32 19.73 -6.85 -5.36
C ALA A 32 19.13 -5.91 -4.27
N GLY A 33 17.80 -5.87 -4.14
CA GLY A 33 17.10 -4.95 -3.24
C GLY A 33 17.55 -5.06 -1.79
N ALA A 34 17.73 -6.28 -1.28
CA ALA A 34 18.20 -6.49 0.09
C ALA A 34 19.65 -6.01 0.30
N ALA A 35 20.52 -6.20 -0.69
CA ALA A 35 21.90 -5.74 -0.63
C ALA A 35 21.98 -4.20 -0.64
N ILE A 36 21.22 -3.55 -1.53
CA ILE A 36 21.12 -2.08 -1.62
C ILE A 36 20.57 -1.51 -0.32
N ALA A 37 19.48 -2.07 0.23
CA ALA A 37 18.90 -1.61 1.48
C ALA A 37 19.85 -1.77 2.67
N THR A 38 20.54 -2.92 2.76
CA THR A 38 21.55 -3.18 3.81
C THR A 38 22.70 -2.18 3.71
N LEU A 39 23.21 -1.93 2.51
CA LEU A 39 24.27 -0.96 2.26
C LEU A 39 23.85 0.45 2.68
N THR A 40 22.64 0.88 2.31
CA THR A 40 22.11 2.18 2.67
C THR A 40 22.03 2.35 4.19
N VAL A 41 21.47 1.36 4.91
CA VAL A 41 21.43 1.40 6.38
C VAL A 41 22.82 1.45 6.99
N ALA A 42 23.75 0.67 6.45
CA ALA A 42 25.13 0.62 6.95
C ALA A 42 25.85 1.95 6.77
N VAL A 43 25.71 2.60 5.61
CA VAL A 43 26.29 3.93 5.34
C VAL A 43 25.74 4.97 6.32
N PHE A 44 24.42 5.01 6.51
CA PHE A 44 23.80 5.96 7.45
C PHE A 44 24.26 5.79 8.89
N ARG A 45 24.46 4.54 9.33
CA ARG A 45 24.88 4.22 10.71
C ARG A 45 26.40 4.14 10.89
N GLY A 46 27.18 4.29 9.82
CA GLY A 46 28.63 4.08 9.87
C GLY A 46 29.02 2.64 10.25
N ILE A 47 28.22 1.66 9.85
CA ILE A 47 28.46 0.25 10.12
C ILE A 47 29.43 -0.30 9.06
N PRO A 48 30.60 -0.83 9.44
CA PRO A 48 31.48 -1.51 8.50
C PRO A 48 30.84 -2.83 8.05
N LEU A 49 30.92 -3.11 6.75
CA LEU A 49 30.44 -4.36 6.15
C LEU A 49 31.63 -5.29 5.86
N ASN A 50 31.44 -6.59 6.08
CA ASN A 50 32.45 -7.60 5.75
C ASN A 50 32.47 -7.90 4.24
N ASP A 51 33.51 -7.44 3.55
CA ASP A 51 33.70 -7.60 2.10
C ASP A 51 33.90 -9.06 1.64
N SER A 52 34.08 -10.02 2.56
CA SER A 52 34.16 -11.44 2.24
C SER A 52 32.80 -12.13 2.12
N LEU A 53 31.70 -11.39 2.30
CA LEU A 53 30.33 -11.89 2.23
C LEU A 53 29.61 -11.35 0.98
N ALA A 54 28.96 -12.24 0.24
CA ALA A 54 27.95 -11.87 -0.77
C ALA A 54 26.54 -11.94 -0.18
N MET A 55 25.59 -11.27 -0.84
CA MET A 55 24.17 -11.35 -0.52
C MET A 55 23.32 -11.32 -1.78
N THR A 56 22.20 -12.04 -1.76
CA THR A 56 21.10 -11.86 -2.72
C THR A 56 19.76 -11.92 -1.99
N GLY A 57 18.76 -11.22 -2.51
CA GLY A 57 17.42 -11.18 -1.92
C GLY A 57 16.65 -9.97 -2.42
N THR A 58 15.34 -10.14 -2.59
CA THR A 58 14.45 -8.98 -2.75
C THR A 58 14.28 -8.28 -1.41
N ILE A 59 13.88 -7.01 -1.42
CA ILE A 59 13.48 -6.29 -0.21
C ILE A 59 12.01 -5.92 -0.31
N ASN A 60 11.22 -6.28 0.70
CA ASN A 60 9.79 -6.04 0.73
C ASN A 60 9.43 -5.12 1.92
N SER A 61 8.16 -4.74 2.01
CA SER A 61 7.61 -3.99 3.14
C SER A 61 7.92 -4.70 4.47
N GLY A 62 8.07 -3.92 5.55
CA GLY A 62 8.52 -4.45 6.84
C GLY A 62 10.01 -4.84 6.90
N ALA A 63 10.81 -4.43 5.91
CA ALA A 63 12.24 -4.74 5.80
C ALA A 63 12.54 -6.25 5.72
N LEU A 64 11.63 -7.00 5.11
CA LEU A 64 11.76 -8.44 4.90
C LEU A 64 12.56 -8.76 3.64
N ILE A 65 13.46 -9.73 3.77
CA ILE A 65 14.21 -10.29 2.64
C ILE A 65 13.37 -11.39 2.01
N GLY A 66 13.13 -11.29 0.71
CA GLY A 66 12.31 -12.23 -0.05
C GLY A 66 13.06 -13.06 -1.09
N PRO A 67 12.38 -14.06 -1.69
CA PRO A 67 13.01 -15.06 -2.55
C PRO A 67 13.57 -14.49 -3.84
N VAL A 68 14.56 -15.17 -4.40
CA VAL A 68 15.11 -14.87 -5.72
C VAL A 68 15.31 -16.12 -6.57
N GLY A 69 15.31 -15.95 -7.89
CA GLY A 69 15.70 -17.02 -8.81
C GLY A 69 17.19 -17.30 -8.81
N SER A 70 17.54 -18.46 -9.36
CA SER A 70 18.91 -18.88 -9.69
C SER A 70 19.87 -18.86 -8.49
N ILE A 71 19.41 -19.34 -7.32
CA ILE A 71 20.21 -19.38 -6.09
C ILE A 71 21.49 -20.21 -6.26
N LYS A 72 21.42 -21.36 -6.94
CA LYS A 72 22.58 -22.24 -7.18
C LYS A 72 23.69 -21.49 -7.92
N GLU A 73 23.31 -20.83 -9.01
CA GLU A 73 24.21 -20.09 -9.89
C GLU A 73 24.84 -18.91 -9.14
N LYS A 74 24.05 -18.20 -8.31
CA LYS A 74 24.53 -17.09 -7.49
C LYS A 74 25.53 -17.53 -6.42
N ILE A 75 25.26 -18.64 -5.73
CA ILE A 75 26.20 -19.20 -4.74
C ILE A 75 27.49 -19.63 -5.43
N TYR A 76 27.39 -20.30 -6.59
CA TYR A 76 28.56 -20.72 -7.35
C TYR A 76 29.37 -19.51 -7.86
N ALA A 77 28.71 -18.44 -8.32
CA ALA A 77 29.38 -17.21 -8.73
C ALA A 77 30.14 -16.55 -7.56
N ALA A 78 29.54 -16.49 -6.37
CA ALA A 78 30.23 -15.98 -5.19
C ALA A 78 31.46 -16.83 -4.84
N LYS A 79 31.38 -18.16 -5.03
CA LYS A 79 32.54 -19.04 -4.88
C LYS A 79 33.64 -18.73 -5.89
N GLN A 80 33.29 -18.54 -7.16
CA GLN A 80 34.25 -18.16 -8.21
C GLN A 80 34.91 -16.81 -7.93
N ALA A 81 34.19 -15.89 -7.29
CA ALA A 81 34.72 -14.60 -6.83
C ALA A 81 35.61 -14.71 -5.57
N GLY A 82 35.82 -15.91 -5.02
CA GLY A 82 36.67 -16.13 -3.84
C GLY A 82 36.05 -15.69 -2.51
N LEU A 83 34.74 -15.48 -2.46
CA LEU A 83 34.04 -15.05 -1.24
C LEU A 83 33.90 -16.20 -0.24
N ALA A 84 33.89 -15.86 1.05
CA ALA A 84 33.84 -16.82 2.15
C ALA A 84 32.43 -17.36 2.40
N ALA A 85 31.41 -16.51 2.25
CA ALA A 85 30.03 -16.93 2.41
C ALA A 85 29.04 -16.10 1.59
N VAL A 86 27.82 -16.64 1.46
CA VAL A 86 26.69 -15.98 0.79
C VAL A 86 25.48 -15.96 1.72
N LEU A 87 24.88 -14.78 1.86
CA LEU A 87 23.58 -14.60 2.49
C LEU A 87 22.48 -14.79 1.45
N ILE A 88 21.53 -15.67 1.73
CA ILE A 88 20.38 -15.93 0.86
C ILE A 88 19.07 -15.81 1.66
N PRO A 89 17.91 -15.65 0.99
CA PRO A 89 16.62 -15.66 1.68
C PRO A 89 16.44 -16.96 2.47
N ALA A 90 16.08 -16.86 3.75
CA ALA A 90 16.01 -18.01 4.65
C ALA A 90 15.05 -19.11 4.15
N GLU A 91 13.93 -18.72 3.54
CA GLU A 91 12.96 -19.65 2.95
C GLU A 91 13.53 -20.48 1.78
N GLN A 92 14.66 -20.06 1.20
CA GLN A 92 15.31 -20.76 0.08
C GLN A 92 16.52 -21.60 0.52
N MET A 93 16.68 -21.87 1.82
CA MET A 93 17.73 -22.78 2.34
C MET A 93 17.54 -24.25 1.92
N SER A 94 16.41 -24.59 1.33
CA SER A 94 16.18 -25.87 0.67
C SER A 94 15.17 -25.72 -0.47
N TYR A 95 15.26 -26.58 -1.49
CA TYR A 95 14.30 -26.65 -2.60
C TYR A 95 14.05 -28.12 -2.98
N GLU A 96 13.00 -28.35 -3.77
CA GLU A 96 12.69 -29.68 -4.32
C GLU A 96 13.17 -29.81 -5.76
N GLU A 97 13.84 -30.92 -6.06
CA GLU A 97 14.27 -31.28 -7.42
C GLU A 97 14.14 -32.79 -7.59
N HIS A 98 13.39 -33.22 -8.61
CA HIS A 98 13.10 -34.64 -8.89
C HIS A 98 12.58 -35.43 -7.66
N ASN A 99 11.62 -34.87 -6.92
CA ASN A 99 11.06 -35.43 -5.68
C ASN A 99 12.09 -35.65 -4.55
N LYS A 100 13.25 -34.97 -4.61
CA LYS A 100 14.25 -34.95 -3.54
C LYS A 100 14.35 -33.54 -2.98
N THR A 101 14.31 -33.44 -1.66
CA THR A 101 14.71 -32.20 -0.97
C THR A 101 16.22 -32.07 -1.06
N ILE A 102 16.70 -30.94 -1.55
CA ILE A 102 18.12 -30.58 -1.53
C ILE A 102 18.31 -29.45 -0.53
N ASN A 103 19.19 -29.66 0.45
CA ASN A 103 19.62 -28.63 1.37
C ASN A 103 20.74 -27.80 0.71
N ILE A 104 20.57 -26.47 0.69
CA ILE A 104 21.55 -25.56 0.10
C ILE A 104 22.88 -25.60 0.85
N SER A 105 22.86 -25.80 2.17
CA SER A 105 24.08 -25.89 2.98
C SER A 105 24.97 -27.04 2.53
N ASP A 106 24.37 -28.19 2.22
CA ASP A 106 25.11 -29.37 1.76
C ASP A 106 25.70 -29.16 0.36
N LEU A 107 24.97 -28.49 -0.52
CA LEU A 107 25.45 -28.11 -1.85
C LEU A 107 26.64 -27.14 -1.74
N ALA A 108 26.49 -26.10 -0.93
CA ALA A 108 27.51 -25.08 -0.71
C ALA A 108 28.78 -25.65 -0.05
N ALA A 109 28.63 -26.59 0.88
CA ALA A 109 29.76 -27.30 1.50
C ALA A 109 30.62 -28.04 0.46
N ARG A 110 30.01 -28.65 -0.56
CA ARG A 110 30.76 -29.31 -1.67
C ARG A 110 31.57 -28.31 -2.50
N TRP A 111 31.15 -27.06 -2.54
CA TRP A 111 31.86 -25.97 -3.22
C TRP A 111 32.81 -25.21 -2.30
N ASN A 112 32.94 -25.63 -1.03
CA ASN A 112 33.75 -24.96 -0.02
C ASN A 112 33.41 -23.46 0.08
N ILE A 113 32.11 -23.16 0.24
CA ILE A 113 31.56 -21.84 0.56
C ILE A 113 30.47 -22.00 1.61
N LYS A 114 30.38 -21.07 2.57
CA LYS A 114 29.31 -21.08 3.57
C LYS A 114 28.07 -20.38 3.01
N VAL A 115 26.89 -20.87 3.36
CA VAL A 115 25.62 -20.18 3.08
C VAL A 115 24.90 -19.92 4.39
N THR A 116 24.24 -18.78 4.50
CA THR A 116 23.44 -18.41 5.68
C THR A 116 22.12 -17.82 5.23
N GLY A 117 21.02 -18.34 5.78
CA GLY A 117 19.68 -17.82 5.56
C GLY A 117 19.46 -16.55 6.36
N VAL A 118 18.88 -15.53 5.74
CA VAL A 118 18.50 -14.25 6.36
C VAL A 118 17.05 -13.92 6.05
N GLU A 119 16.30 -13.40 7.03
CA GLU A 119 14.86 -13.13 6.91
C GLU A 119 14.55 -11.64 6.77
N SER A 120 15.43 -10.78 7.30
CA SER A 120 15.20 -9.35 7.43
C SER A 120 16.49 -8.52 7.29
N LEU A 121 16.35 -7.20 7.17
CA LEU A 121 17.50 -6.28 7.25
C LEU A 121 18.25 -6.38 8.58
N ASP A 122 17.59 -6.76 9.67
CA ASP A 122 18.26 -6.95 10.97
C ASP A 122 19.27 -8.10 10.88
N ASP A 123 18.88 -9.20 10.23
CA ASP A 123 19.73 -10.38 10.06
C ASP A 123 20.88 -10.11 9.10
N SER A 124 20.65 -9.36 8.01
CA SER A 124 21.72 -9.02 7.07
C SER A 124 22.75 -8.11 7.70
N LEU A 125 22.32 -7.06 8.41
CA LEU A 125 23.21 -6.17 9.16
C LEU A 125 24.00 -6.93 10.23
N ALA A 126 23.34 -7.87 10.91
CA ALA A 126 23.99 -8.71 11.90
C ALA A 126 25.05 -9.61 11.28
N ALA A 127 24.73 -10.25 10.16
CA ALA A 127 25.67 -11.11 9.45
C ALA A 127 26.89 -10.34 8.91
N PHE A 128 26.69 -9.13 8.37
CA PHE A 128 27.79 -8.33 7.81
C PHE A 128 28.68 -7.68 8.86
N SER A 129 28.13 -7.28 10.01
CA SER A 129 28.89 -6.51 11.01
C SER A 129 29.21 -7.26 12.30
N GLY A 130 28.64 -8.46 12.50
CA GLY A 130 28.82 -9.27 13.71
C GLY A 130 28.13 -8.73 14.96
N LYS A 131 27.24 -7.73 14.82
CA LYS A 131 26.49 -7.11 15.93
C LYS A 131 25.02 -7.49 15.87
N ASN A 132 24.31 -7.47 17.00
CA ASN A 132 22.88 -7.73 17.01
C ASN A 132 22.08 -6.45 16.72
N TYR A 133 21.09 -6.54 15.82
CA TYR A 133 20.16 -5.46 15.47
C TYR A 133 18.69 -5.85 15.61
N THR A 134 18.37 -6.97 16.29
CA THR A 134 16.98 -7.40 16.48
C THR A 134 16.11 -6.28 17.03
N ARG A 135 15.03 -5.96 16.32
CA ARG A 135 14.03 -4.96 16.74
C ARG A 135 13.00 -5.62 17.67
N GLU A 136 12.70 -4.95 18.78
CA GLU A 136 11.68 -5.45 19.73
C GLU A 136 10.28 -5.18 19.19
N ALA A 137 9.43 -6.21 19.20
CA ALA A 137 8.05 -6.09 18.76
C ALA A 137 7.18 -5.50 19.89
N LYS A 138 6.77 -4.23 19.74
CA LYS A 138 5.80 -3.61 20.64
C LYS A 138 4.44 -4.34 20.55
N PRO A 139 3.65 -4.39 21.64
CA PRO A 139 2.29 -4.90 21.58
C PRO A 139 1.41 -3.97 20.73
N ILE A 140 0.45 -4.55 20.01
CA ILE A 140 -0.57 -3.75 19.32
C ILE A 140 -1.55 -3.24 20.38
N ILE A 141 -1.65 -1.93 20.53
CA ILE A 141 -2.68 -1.28 21.34
C ILE A 141 -3.80 -0.87 20.39
N VAL A 142 -4.89 -1.65 20.40
CA VAL A 142 -6.01 -1.43 19.49
C VAL A 142 -6.73 -0.14 19.86
N ASP A 143 -6.99 0.71 18.86
CA ASP A 143 -7.72 1.95 19.06
C ASP A 143 -9.16 1.67 19.55
N GLU A 144 -9.60 2.44 20.56
CA GLU A 144 -10.90 2.23 21.20
C GLU A 144 -12.05 2.58 20.26
N GLN A 145 -11.90 3.65 19.46
CA GLN A 145 -12.90 4.06 18.50
C GLN A 145 -13.01 3.04 17.36
N TYR A 146 -11.88 2.53 16.87
CA TYR A 146 -11.87 1.42 15.92
C TYR A 146 -12.60 0.21 16.50
N SER A 147 -12.25 -0.22 17.72
CA SER A 147 -12.84 -1.39 18.36
C SER A 147 -14.35 -1.25 18.50
N LYS A 148 -14.84 -0.10 18.99
CA LYS A 148 -16.28 0.19 19.10
C LYS A 148 -16.99 0.15 17.75
N THR A 149 -16.42 0.80 16.75
CA THR A 149 -16.99 0.89 15.39
C THR A 149 -17.07 -0.49 14.76
N MET A 150 -15.97 -1.26 14.83
CA MET A 150 -15.88 -2.57 14.22
C MET A 150 -16.75 -3.59 14.94
N GLN A 151 -16.82 -3.55 16.28
CA GLN A 151 -17.72 -4.41 17.05
C GLN A 151 -19.18 -4.19 16.65
N LYS A 152 -19.61 -2.92 16.57
CA LYS A 152 -20.95 -2.57 16.13
C LYS A 152 -21.23 -3.06 14.71
N LEU A 153 -20.26 -2.91 13.80
CA LEU A 153 -20.38 -3.38 12.42
C LEU A 153 -20.51 -4.91 12.36
N GLY A 154 -19.62 -5.64 13.04
CA GLY A 154 -19.67 -7.10 13.12
C GLY A 154 -21.01 -7.60 13.65
N THR A 155 -21.49 -7.05 14.77
CA THR A 155 -22.82 -7.38 15.32
C THR A 155 -23.93 -7.10 14.32
N THR A 156 -23.92 -5.93 13.68
CA THR A 156 -24.96 -5.53 12.71
C THR A 156 -25.02 -6.49 11.53
N LEU A 157 -23.87 -6.88 10.97
CA LEU A 157 -23.80 -7.80 9.84
C LEU A 157 -24.26 -9.21 10.23
N CYS A 158 -23.85 -9.70 11.40
CA CYS A 158 -24.27 -11.03 11.86
C CYS A 158 -25.75 -11.08 12.21
N ASP A 159 -26.31 -10.03 12.80
CA ASP A 159 -27.74 -9.98 13.09
C ASP A 159 -28.57 -9.87 11.82
N ARG A 160 -28.07 -9.17 10.79
CA ARG A 160 -28.68 -9.17 9.45
C ARG A 160 -28.69 -10.58 8.85
N ALA A 161 -27.58 -11.32 8.92
CA ALA A 161 -27.50 -12.69 8.43
C ALA A 161 -28.48 -13.61 9.17
N LYS A 162 -28.57 -13.50 10.50
CA LYS A 162 -29.57 -14.24 11.30
C LYS A 162 -31.00 -13.94 10.86
N ARG A 163 -31.32 -12.67 10.54
CA ARG A 163 -32.64 -12.29 10.02
C ARG A 163 -32.91 -12.95 8.67
N PHE A 164 -31.97 -12.92 7.74
CA PHE A 164 -32.14 -13.57 6.44
C PHE A 164 -32.31 -15.08 6.57
N SER A 165 -31.45 -15.71 7.36
CA SER A 165 -31.54 -17.13 7.73
C SER A 165 -32.91 -17.49 8.31
N LYS A 166 -33.45 -16.66 9.21
CA LYS A 166 -34.80 -16.84 9.77
C LYS A 166 -35.88 -16.72 8.70
N GLN A 167 -35.82 -15.70 7.85
CA GLN A 167 -36.78 -15.49 6.77
C GLN A 167 -36.81 -16.66 5.77
N ILE A 168 -35.65 -17.23 5.42
CA ILE A 168 -35.56 -18.41 4.55
C ILE A 168 -36.28 -19.61 5.20
N ARG A 169 -36.03 -19.87 6.49
CA ARG A 169 -36.68 -20.98 7.22
C ARG A 169 -38.19 -20.82 7.33
N GLU A 170 -38.68 -19.59 7.46
CA GLU A 170 -40.10 -19.28 7.62
C GLU A 170 -40.83 -19.12 6.28
N SER A 171 -40.10 -19.04 5.16
CA SER A 171 -40.68 -18.82 3.84
C SER A 171 -41.44 -20.07 3.37
N PRO A 172 -42.72 -19.95 2.97
CA PRO A 172 -43.48 -21.07 2.42
C PRO A 172 -42.83 -21.48 1.09
N THR A 173 -42.03 -22.54 1.13
CA THR A 173 -41.19 -22.92 0.00
C THR A 173 -41.95 -23.88 -0.91
N ASP A 174 -42.04 -23.54 -2.19
CA ASP A 174 -42.52 -24.49 -3.19
C ASP A 174 -41.49 -25.61 -3.37
N LYS A 175 -41.91 -26.88 -3.35
CA LYS A 175 -40.98 -28.03 -3.37
C LYS A 175 -40.13 -28.06 -4.64
N GLU A 176 -40.61 -27.45 -5.72
CA GLU A 176 -39.89 -27.36 -7.00
C GLU A 176 -38.74 -26.33 -6.98
N LEU A 177 -38.77 -25.34 -6.10
CA LEU A 177 -37.71 -24.32 -5.98
C LEU A 177 -36.53 -24.77 -5.12
N ILE A 178 -36.71 -25.79 -4.27
CA ILE A 178 -35.65 -26.34 -3.41
C ILE A 178 -34.80 -27.33 -4.21
N THR A 179 -33.73 -26.84 -4.81
CA THR A 179 -32.72 -27.69 -5.46
C THR A 179 -31.67 -28.20 -4.47
N GLU A 180 -30.95 -29.26 -4.79
CA GLU A 180 -29.79 -29.70 -4.00
C GLU A 180 -28.74 -28.59 -3.85
N GLN A 181 -28.55 -27.81 -4.92
CA GLN A 181 -27.65 -26.66 -4.93
C GLN A 181 -28.11 -25.57 -3.95
N PHE A 182 -29.40 -25.27 -3.90
CA PHE A 182 -29.99 -24.34 -2.92
C PHE A 182 -29.70 -24.80 -1.49
N VAL A 183 -29.96 -26.07 -1.18
CA VAL A 183 -29.72 -26.65 0.15
C VAL A 183 -28.24 -26.56 0.54
N LYS A 184 -27.34 -26.89 -0.39
CA LYS A 184 -25.89 -26.80 -0.18
C LYS A 184 -25.45 -25.35 0.07
N SER A 185 -25.86 -24.42 -0.79
CA SER A 185 -25.54 -23.00 -0.66
C SER A 185 -26.04 -22.41 0.65
N ASN A 186 -27.27 -22.75 1.07
CA ASN A 186 -27.81 -22.31 2.36
C ASN A 186 -26.99 -22.89 3.54
N LYS A 187 -26.62 -24.18 3.49
CA LYS A 187 -25.79 -24.80 4.53
C LYS A 187 -24.41 -24.16 4.62
N ASP A 188 -23.78 -23.84 3.50
CA ASP A 188 -22.47 -23.18 3.49
C ASP A 188 -22.57 -21.72 3.99
N ALA A 189 -23.68 -21.04 3.73
CA ALA A 189 -23.98 -19.72 4.27
C ALA A 189 -24.18 -19.72 5.79
N GLU A 190 -24.89 -20.71 6.34
CA GLU A 190 -25.06 -20.89 7.78
C GLU A 190 -23.72 -21.16 8.48
N LYS A 191 -22.82 -21.95 7.88
CA LYS A 191 -21.45 -22.14 8.42
C LYS A 191 -20.68 -20.83 8.49
N LEU A 192 -20.82 -19.94 7.49
CA LEU A 192 -20.19 -18.62 7.53
C LEU A 192 -20.78 -17.76 8.65
N LEU A 193 -22.10 -17.83 8.85
CA LEU A 193 -22.76 -17.14 9.96
C LEU A 193 -22.24 -17.64 11.31
N ASP A 194 -22.14 -18.95 11.51
CA ASP A 194 -21.58 -19.56 12.73
C ASP A 194 -20.15 -19.08 12.98
N LYS A 195 -19.27 -19.14 11.96
CA LYS A 195 -17.90 -18.60 12.05
C LYS A 195 -17.87 -17.13 12.45
N GLY A 196 -18.81 -16.33 11.94
CA GLY A 196 -18.91 -14.92 12.30
C GLY A 196 -19.38 -14.68 13.74
N ILE A 197 -20.32 -15.49 14.23
CA ILE A 197 -20.76 -15.46 15.63
C ILE A 197 -19.62 -15.87 16.58
N ASP A 198 -18.87 -16.91 16.23
CA ASP A 198 -17.70 -17.36 16.99
C ASP A 198 -16.63 -16.28 17.04
N ALA A 199 -16.36 -15.59 15.92
CA ALA A 199 -15.44 -14.47 15.85
C ALA A 199 -15.86 -13.30 16.77
N LEU A 200 -17.16 -12.97 16.85
CA LEU A 200 -17.65 -11.99 17.82
C LEU A 200 -17.38 -12.43 19.27
N GLY A 201 -17.60 -13.71 19.58
CA GLY A 201 -17.32 -14.29 20.89
C GLY A 201 -15.84 -14.25 21.27
N ASN A 202 -14.96 -14.37 20.27
CA ASN A 202 -13.51 -14.31 20.42
C ASN A 202 -12.93 -12.89 20.35
N ASN A 203 -13.77 -11.85 20.32
CA ASN A 203 -13.36 -10.45 20.23
C ASN A 203 -12.52 -10.13 18.98
N THR A 204 -12.85 -10.75 17.84
CA THR A 204 -12.30 -10.46 16.50
C THR A 204 -13.40 -9.87 15.59
N PRO A 205 -13.78 -8.60 15.82
CA PRO A 205 -14.97 -8.01 15.20
C PRO A 205 -14.87 -7.80 13.68
N TYR A 206 -13.67 -7.61 13.12
CA TYR A 206 -13.50 -7.52 11.68
C TYR A 206 -13.59 -8.89 11.02
N SER A 207 -13.07 -9.94 11.66
CA SER A 207 -13.28 -11.32 11.20
C SER A 207 -14.77 -11.68 11.22
N ALA A 208 -15.48 -11.29 12.28
CA ALA A 208 -16.93 -11.44 12.36
C ALA A 208 -17.65 -10.71 11.22
N ALA A 209 -17.32 -9.43 11.01
CA ALA A 209 -17.88 -8.64 9.92
C ALA A 209 -17.62 -9.30 8.55
N SER A 210 -16.43 -9.85 8.34
CA SER A 210 -16.04 -10.51 7.08
C SER A 210 -16.81 -11.80 6.83
N PHE A 211 -16.92 -12.69 7.83
CA PHE A 211 -17.70 -13.93 7.69
C PHE A 211 -19.20 -13.65 7.56
N CYS A 212 -19.74 -12.75 8.37
CA CYS A 212 -21.16 -12.40 8.32
C CYS A 212 -21.52 -11.62 7.06
N PHE A 213 -20.60 -10.86 6.45
CA PHE A 213 -20.78 -10.32 5.11
C PHE A 213 -20.92 -11.44 4.07
N GLY A 214 -20.05 -12.45 4.09
CA GLY A 214 -20.17 -13.61 3.21
C GLY A 214 -21.50 -14.36 3.40
N ALA A 215 -21.93 -14.54 4.65
CA ALA A 215 -23.23 -15.11 4.98
C ALA A 215 -24.38 -14.24 4.45
N ASN A 216 -24.32 -12.92 4.62
CA ASN A 216 -25.33 -11.99 4.11
C ASN A 216 -25.48 -12.10 2.60
N VAL A 217 -24.39 -12.05 1.84
CA VAL A 217 -24.42 -12.17 0.37
C VAL A 217 -25.12 -13.48 -0.04
N ALA A 218 -24.72 -14.59 0.58
CA ALA A 218 -25.26 -15.90 0.23
C ALA A 218 -26.74 -16.06 0.62
N LEU A 219 -27.13 -15.68 1.83
CA LEU A 219 -28.51 -15.78 2.32
C LEU A 219 -29.44 -14.78 1.63
N HIS A 220 -29.00 -13.56 1.41
CA HIS A 220 -29.77 -12.55 0.69
C HIS A 220 -30.02 -12.98 -0.76
N SER A 221 -29.01 -13.58 -1.42
CA SER A 221 -29.17 -14.18 -2.75
C SER A 221 -30.25 -15.29 -2.74
N GLN A 222 -30.27 -16.16 -1.73
CA GLN A 222 -31.31 -17.19 -1.59
C GLN A 222 -32.70 -16.58 -1.38
N LEU A 223 -32.82 -15.51 -0.59
CA LEU A 223 -34.10 -14.83 -0.40
C LEU A 223 -34.63 -14.23 -1.70
N LEU A 224 -33.79 -13.48 -2.42
CA LEU A 224 -34.17 -12.90 -3.72
C LEU A 224 -34.50 -13.98 -4.76
N TYR A 225 -33.88 -15.17 -4.66
CA TYR A 225 -34.24 -16.32 -5.47
C TYR A 225 -35.64 -16.86 -5.11
N LEU A 226 -35.95 -17.00 -3.82
CA LEU A 226 -37.28 -17.44 -3.35
C LEU A 226 -38.39 -16.43 -3.67
N GLU A 227 -38.09 -15.13 -3.65
CA GLU A 227 -39.02 -14.06 -4.03
C GLU A 227 -39.40 -14.11 -5.51
N ASN A 228 -38.59 -14.78 -6.35
CA ASN A 228 -38.78 -14.93 -7.79
C ASN A 228 -39.16 -13.61 -8.49
N LEU A 229 -38.36 -12.57 -8.23
CA LEU A 229 -38.63 -11.21 -8.72
C LEU A 229 -38.87 -11.17 -10.23
N SER A 230 -39.82 -10.36 -10.67
CA SER A 230 -40.03 -10.06 -12.08
C SER A 230 -38.84 -9.27 -12.65
N SER A 231 -38.67 -9.26 -13.97
CA SER A 231 -37.63 -8.46 -14.61
C SER A 231 -37.78 -6.96 -14.33
N GLU A 232 -39.01 -6.47 -14.13
CA GLU A 232 -39.28 -5.08 -13.75
C GLU A 232 -38.85 -4.80 -12.31
N GLN A 233 -39.14 -5.72 -11.38
CA GLN A 233 -38.73 -5.60 -9.97
C GLN A 233 -37.19 -5.65 -9.83
N ARG A 234 -36.53 -6.53 -10.59
CA ARG A 234 -35.06 -6.58 -10.66
C ARG A 234 -34.49 -5.26 -11.18
N ALA A 235 -35.03 -4.73 -12.28
CA ALA A 235 -34.59 -3.45 -12.83
C ALA A 235 -34.79 -2.28 -11.85
N ALA A 236 -35.91 -2.27 -11.11
CA ALA A 236 -36.17 -1.29 -10.07
C ALA A 236 -35.16 -1.39 -8.90
N ALA A 237 -34.84 -2.61 -8.46
CA ALA A 237 -33.81 -2.85 -7.43
C ALA A 237 -32.43 -2.38 -7.90
N THR A 238 -32.01 -2.73 -9.12
CA THR A 238 -30.76 -2.26 -9.74
C THR A 238 -30.71 -0.73 -9.78
N LEU A 239 -31.80 -0.07 -10.18
CA LEU A 239 -31.86 1.39 -10.25
C LEU A 239 -31.75 2.04 -8.87
N ASN A 240 -32.40 1.47 -7.85
CA ASN A 240 -32.32 1.96 -6.47
C ASN A 240 -30.89 1.85 -5.92
N ILE A 241 -30.25 0.68 -6.06
CA ILE A 241 -28.86 0.49 -5.62
C ILE A 241 -27.94 1.46 -6.37
N SER A 242 -28.12 1.62 -7.68
CA SER A 242 -27.33 2.56 -8.50
C SER A 242 -27.51 4.01 -8.06
N LYS A 243 -28.72 4.40 -7.65
CA LYS A 243 -29.01 5.74 -7.12
C LYS A 243 -28.33 5.96 -5.77
N ASP A 244 -28.39 4.98 -4.88
CA ASP A 244 -27.77 5.05 -3.57
C ASP A 244 -26.24 5.08 -3.67
N LEU A 245 -25.66 4.32 -4.60
CA LEU A 245 -24.23 4.39 -4.92
C LEU A 245 -23.83 5.81 -5.34
N LYS A 246 -24.59 6.47 -6.23
CA LYS A 246 -24.34 7.86 -6.62
C LYS A 246 -24.47 8.85 -5.45
N ALA A 247 -25.41 8.62 -4.55
CA ALA A 247 -25.56 9.45 -3.36
C ALA A 247 -24.35 9.31 -2.42
N VAL A 248 -23.91 8.07 -2.16
CA VAL A 248 -22.71 7.79 -1.37
C VAL A 248 -21.47 8.40 -2.03
N ASP A 249 -21.35 8.29 -3.34
CA ASP A 249 -20.23 8.85 -4.13
C ASP A 249 -20.12 10.37 -3.94
N TYR A 250 -21.24 11.06 -4.14
CA TYR A 250 -21.32 12.50 -3.94
C TYR A 250 -20.92 12.93 -2.52
N HIS A 251 -21.35 12.19 -1.50
CA HIS A 251 -21.03 12.50 -0.12
C HIS A 251 -19.56 12.27 0.24
N ILE A 252 -18.95 11.19 -0.26
CA ILE A 252 -17.57 10.85 0.10
C ILE A 252 -16.56 11.76 -0.61
N GLU A 253 -16.84 12.21 -1.83
CA GLU A 253 -16.00 13.17 -2.57
C GLU A 253 -15.80 14.48 -1.79
N GLN A 254 -16.85 14.93 -1.10
CA GLN A 254 -16.85 16.17 -0.32
C GLN A 254 -16.13 16.05 1.03
N ARG A 255 -15.81 14.84 1.49
CA ARG A 255 -15.14 14.67 2.77
C ARG A 255 -13.67 15.02 2.65
N GLU A 256 -13.20 15.91 3.51
CA GLU A 256 -11.78 16.24 3.54
C GLU A 256 -10.96 15.03 4.04
N ARG A 257 -9.85 14.74 3.36
CA ARG A 257 -8.93 13.64 3.71
C ARG A 257 -7.69 14.25 4.32
N LYS A 258 -7.53 14.11 5.64
CA LYS A 258 -6.48 14.79 6.41
C LYS A 258 -5.42 13.84 6.96
N THR A 259 -5.76 12.57 7.08
CA THR A 259 -4.97 11.55 7.76
C THR A 259 -4.89 10.27 6.92
N ILE A 260 -3.94 9.38 7.23
CA ILE A 260 -3.88 8.05 6.60
C ILE A 260 -5.16 7.27 6.85
N THR A 261 -5.78 7.42 8.03
CA THR A 261 -7.06 6.79 8.36
C THR A 261 -8.19 7.27 7.45
N ASP A 262 -8.28 8.58 7.18
CA ASP A 262 -9.26 9.13 6.22
C ASP A 262 -9.03 8.60 4.81
N LEU A 263 -7.78 8.55 4.39
CA LEU A 263 -7.39 8.05 3.10
C LEU A 263 -7.73 6.55 2.95
N GLN A 264 -7.45 5.74 3.97
CA GLN A 264 -7.82 4.32 4.01
C GLN A 264 -9.35 4.14 3.98
N ALA A 265 -10.10 4.95 4.73
CA ALA A 265 -11.56 4.93 4.72
C ALA A 265 -12.13 5.32 3.35
N TYR A 266 -11.53 6.30 2.68
CA TYR A 266 -11.88 6.69 1.32
C TYR A 266 -11.65 5.55 0.32
N MET A 267 -10.42 5.02 0.29
CA MET A 267 -10.02 3.96 -0.63
C MET A 267 -10.92 2.73 -0.51
N ILE A 268 -11.17 2.25 0.72
CA ILE A 268 -12.00 1.06 0.94
C ILE A 268 -13.46 1.32 0.59
N THR A 269 -14.02 2.49 0.92
CA THR A 269 -15.41 2.79 0.55
C THR A 269 -15.57 2.83 -0.96
N LYS A 270 -14.66 3.49 -1.68
CA LYS A 270 -14.66 3.54 -3.15
C LYS A 270 -14.52 2.15 -3.77
N GLU A 271 -13.64 1.30 -3.25
CA GLU A 271 -13.51 -0.07 -3.72
C GLU A 271 -14.81 -0.88 -3.57
N ARG A 272 -15.48 -0.77 -2.43
CA ARG A 272 -16.77 -1.45 -2.22
C ARG A 272 -17.86 -0.96 -3.17
N MET A 273 -17.87 0.32 -3.49
CA MET A 273 -18.81 0.90 -4.46
C MET A 273 -18.53 0.42 -5.89
N LEU A 274 -17.25 0.30 -6.27
CA LEU A 274 -16.85 -0.26 -7.55
C LEU A 274 -17.27 -1.71 -7.67
N ASP A 275 -17.05 -2.52 -6.63
CA ASP A 275 -17.50 -3.91 -6.57
C ASP A 275 -19.02 -4.02 -6.75
N ALA A 276 -19.80 -3.15 -6.09
CA ALA A 276 -21.24 -3.10 -6.25
C ALA A 276 -21.65 -2.71 -7.67
N SER A 277 -21.03 -1.68 -8.24
CA SER A 277 -21.33 -1.19 -9.59
C SER A 277 -21.02 -2.24 -10.65
N LYS A 278 -19.85 -2.89 -10.56
CA LYS A 278 -19.44 -3.98 -11.47
C LYS A 278 -20.42 -5.15 -11.45
N ALA A 279 -20.99 -5.47 -10.29
CA ALA A 279 -21.99 -6.54 -10.19
C ALA A 279 -23.31 -6.17 -10.89
N LEU A 280 -23.71 -4.90 -10.89
CA LEU A 280 -24.91 -4.43 -11.58
C LEU A 280 -24.73 -4.31 -13.12
N GLU A 281 -23.51 -4.10 -13.59
CA GLU A 281 -23.18 -3.93 -15.01
C GLU A 281 -23.15 -5.25 -15.81
N GLN A 282 -23.04 -6.40 -15.15
CA GLN A 282 -22.90 -7.72 -15.81
C GLN A 282 -24.15 -8.20 -16.56
N GLY A 283 -25.24 -7.40 -16.58
CA GLY A 283 -26.38 -7.56 -17.49
C GLY A 283 -27.32 -8.72 -17.19
N SER A 284 -26.95 -9.66 -16.30
CA SER A 284 -27.84 -10.74 -15.85
C SER A 284 -28.79 -10.27 -14.74
N ASN A 285 -28.38 -9.29 -13.93
CA ASN A 285 -29.05 -8.82 -12.71
C ASN A 285 -29.62 -9.99 -11.89
N SER A 286 -28.84 -11.07 -11.78
CA SER A 286 -29.26 -12.26 -11.06
C SER A 286 -29.48 -11.94 -9.58
N SER A 287 -30.26 -12.79 -8.88
CA SER A 287 -30.43 -12.68 -7.43
C SER A 287 -29.09 -12.61 -6.68
N ALA A 288 -28.06 -13.30 -7.20
CA ALA A 288 -26.72 -13.25 -6.64
C ALA A 288 -26.01 -11.91 -6.86
N GLU A 289 -26.09 -11.34 -8.07
CA GLU A 289 -25.50 -10.03 -8.38
C GLU A 289 -26.18 -8.91 -7.60
N LEU A 290 -27.51 -8.93 -7.51
CA LEU A 290 -28.29 -7.94 -6.74
C LEU A 290 -27.98 -8.01 -5.24
N ALA A 291 -27.93 -9.23 -4.68
CA ALA A 291 -27.54 -9.43 -3.28
C ALA A 291 -26.12 -8.93 -3.02
N TYR A 292 -25.16 -9.30 -3.87
CA TYR A 292 -23.77 -8.87 -3.74
C TYR A 292 -23.64 -7.34 -3.83
N ALA A 293 -24.29 -6.71 -4.81
CA ALA A 293 -24.27 -5.26 -4.97
C ALA A 293 -24.89 -4.53 -3.76
N SER A 294 -26.03 -5.03 -3.26
CA SER A 294 -26.68 -4.47 -2.07
C SER A 294 -25.80 -4.58 -0.83
N GLU A 295 -25.22 -5.75 -0.55
CA GLU A 295 -24.37 -5.94 0.63
C GLU A 295 -23.03 -5.17 0.50
N ARG A 296 -22.51 -4.98 -0.72
CA ARG A 296 -21.33 -4.14 -0.97
C ARG A 296 -21.61 -2.65 -0.76
N LEU A 297 -22.78 -2.16 -1.16
CA LEU A 297 -23.22 -0.80 -0.85
C LEU A 297 -23.32 -0.57 0.66
N GLU A 298 -23.89 -1.52 1.41
CA GLU A 298 -23.97 -1.45 2.88
C GLU A 298 -22.57 -1.45 3.53
N SER A 299 -21.64 -2.25 2.99
CA SER A 299 -20.23 -2.22 3.40
C SER A 299 -19.59 -0.85 3.14
N ALA A 300 -19.81 -0.27 1.97
CA ALA A 300 -19.32 1.06 1.60
C ALA A 300 -19.81 2.14 2.59
N ILE A 301 -21.09 2.11 2.94
CA ILE A 301 -21.70 3.00 3.94
C ILE A 301 -21.06 2.80 5.32
N SER A 302 -20.85 1.56 5.73
CA SER A 302 -20.30 1.23 7.03
C SER A 302 -18.89 1.78 7.24
N TRP A 303 -18.03 1.68 6.23
CA TRP A 303 -16.64 2.15 6.28
C TRP A 303 -16.52 3.68 6.37
N GLN A 304 -17.56 4.43 5.99
CA GLN A 304 -17.55 5.89 6.14
C GLN A 304 -17.52 6.35 7.62
N GLN A 305 -17.77 5.45 8.58
CA GLN A 305 -17.69 5.75 10.01
C GLN A 305 -16.25 6.01 10.50
N PHE A 306 -15.24 5.64 9.72
CA PHE A 306 -13.82 5.84 10.06
C PHE A 306 -13.25 7.19 9.58
N PHE A 307 -14.03 8.01 8.87
CA PHE A 307 -13.58 9.36 8.53
C PHE A 307 -13.53 10.25 9.79
N GLY A 308 -12.47 11.05 9.88
CA GLY A 308 -12.24 11.99 10.97
C GLY A 308 -11.80 11.34 12.27
N THR A 309 -11.50 10.04 12.28
CA THR A 309 -11.04 9.32 13.49
C THR A 309 -9.53 9.27 13.60
N GLY A 310 -8.81 9.66 12.54
CA GLY A 310 -7.35 9.74 12.55
C GLY A 310 -6.85 10.99 13.27
N ASN A 311 -5.73 10.85 14.00
CA ASN A 311 -5.16 11.95 14.78
C ASN A 311 -3.96 12.63 14.08
N LYS A 312 -3.23 11.91 13.23
CA LYS A 312 -1.99 12.41 12.61
C LYS A 312 -2.25 12.92 11.19
N HIS A 313 -2.01 14.22 11.00
CA HIS A 313 -2.15 14.87 9.71
C HIS A 313 -1.02 14.52 8.75
N VAL A 314 -1.37 14.34 7.48
CA VAL A 314 -0.43 14.04 6.39
C VAL A 314 -0.75 14.92 5.18
N GLU A 315 0.25 15.27 4.39
CA GLU A 315 0.07 16.02 3.14
C GLU A 315 -0.51 15.09 2.07
N LEU A 316 -1.82 15.24 1.80
CA LEU A 316 -2.58 14.44 0.84
C LEU A 316 -3.05 15.29 -0.34
N ASP A 317 -2.19 16.19 -0.83
CA ASP A 317 -2.49 16.96 -2.03
C ASP A 317 -2.44 16.08 -3.29
N GLU A 318 -3.05 16.56 -4.37
CA GLU A 318 -3.14 15.85 -5.65
C GLU A 318 -1.76 15.45 -6.20
N LYS A 319 -0.74 16.31 -6.04
CA LYS A 319 0.60 16.02 -6.52
C LYS A 319 1.22 14.88 -5.71
N SER A 320 1.08 14.91 -4.38
CA SER A 320 1.56 13.84 -3.52
C SER A 320 0.88 12.52 -3.88
N LEU A 321 -0.45 12.49 -3.93
CA LEU A 321 -1.22 11.29 -4.29
C LEU A 321 -0.83 10.74 -5.67
N ARG A 322 -0.69 11.62 -6.67
CA ARG A 322 -0.23 11.25 -8.01
C ARG A 322 1.14 10.60 -7.98
N THR A 323 2.10 11.20 -7.28
CA THR A 323 3.45 10.66 -7.15
C THR A 323 3.44 9.32 -6.39
N SER A 324 2.70 9.22 -5.28
CA SER A 324 2.57 7.98 -4.50
C SER A 324 2.00 6.83 -5.34
N CYS A 325 0.92 7.07 -6.09
CA CYS A 325 0.34 6.09 -7.02
C CYS A 325 1.35 5.70 -8.11
N LEU A 326 2.06 6.66 -8.72
CA LEU A 326 3.05 6.36 -9.77
C LEU A 326 4.22 5.52 -9.24
N ASN A 327 4.72 5.85 -8.05
CA ASN A 327 5.78 5.07 -7.38
C ASN A 327 5.30 3.64 -7.14
N LYS A 328 4.10 3.47 -6.59
CA LYS A 328 3.53 2.13 -6.35
C LYS A 328 3.28 1.36 -7.66
N LEU A 329 2.80 1.99 -8.72
CA LEU A 329 2.68 1.37 -10.05
C LEU A 329 4.04 0.92 -10.61
N SER A 330 5.10 1.70 -10.37
CA SER A 330 6.46 1.32 -10.75
C SER A 330 6.95 0.10 -9.99
N GLU A 331 6.71 0.03 -8.68
CA GLU A 331 7.01 -1.16 -7.87
C GLU A 331 6.27 -2.40 -8.41
N VAL A 332 4.97 -2.27 -8.68
CA VAL A 332 4.16 -3.37 -9.24
C VAL A 332 4.70 -3.81 -10.60
N GLY A 333 5.04 -2.87 -11.48
CA GLY A 333 5.60 -3.16 -12.80
C GLY A 333 6.91 -3.94 -12.68
N GLU A 334 7.81 -3.54 -11.78
CA GLU A 334 9.05 -4.27 -11.50
C GLU A 334 8.77 -5.70 -11.04
N ARG A 335 7.87 -5.85 -10.07
CA ARG A 335 7.51 -7.16 -9.50
C ARG A 335 6.86 -8.07 -10.53
N TYR A 336 5.95 -7.55 -11.33
CA TYR A 336 5.28 -8.26 -12.41
C TYR A 336 6.28 -8.80 -13.44
N GLN A 337 7.21 -7.96 -13.92
CA GLN A 337 8.24 -8.38 -14.87
C GLN A 337 9.16 -9.45 -14.28
N TYR A 338 9.39 -9.42 -12.97
CA TYR A 338 10.20 -10.43 -12.32
C TYR A 338 9.45 -11.76 -12.19
N ILE A 339 8.20 -11.75 -11.74
CA ILE A 339 7.43 -12.99 -11.55
C ILE A 339 7.01 -13.63 -12.89
N SER A 340 6.90 -12.86 -13.97
CA SER A 340 6.59 -13.37 -15.32
C SER A 340 7.65 -14.32 -15.87
N LEU A 341 8.88 -14.23 -15.36
CA LEU A 341 9.96 -15.17 -15.68
C LEU A 341 9.73 -16.58 -15.07
N PHE A 342 8.93 -16.67 -14.01
CA PHE A 342 8.70 -17.91 -13.24
C PHE A 342 7.30 -18.47 -13.41
N PHE A 343 6.30 -17.60 -13.58
CA PHE A 343 4.89 -17.95 -13.53
C PHE A 343 4.07 -17.41 -14.71
N PRO A 344 4.53 -17.50 -15.97
CA PRO A 344 3.89 -16.78 -17.09
C PRO A 344 2.41 -17.12 -17.31
N GLU A 345 1.96 -18.31 -16.92
CA GLU A 345 0.59 -18.81 -17.17
C GLU A 345 -0.47 -18.27 -16.19
N ILE A 346 -0.08 -17.77 -15.01
CA ILE A 346 -1.01 -17.38 -13.94
C ILE A 346 -1.08 -15.85 -13.72
N LEU A 347 -0.63 -15.07 -14.70
CA LEU A 347 -0.49 -13.61 -14.56
C LEU A 347 -1.58 -12.80 -15.25
N THR A 348 -2.53 -13.42 -15.94
CA THR A 348 -3.58 -12.71 -16.68
C THR A 348 -4.38 -11.77 -15.76
N ASP A 349 -4.78 -12.25 -14.58
CA ASP A 349 -5.57 -11.46 -13.62
C ASP A 349 -4.74 -10.35 -12.96
N ILE A 350 -3.46 -10.61 -12.68
CA ILE A 350 -2.53 -9.58 -12.18
C ILE A 350 -2.32 -8.51 -13.23
N HIS A 351 -2.05 -8.90 -14.49
CA HIS A 351 -1.88 -7.97 -15.59
C HIS A 351 -3.13 -7.09 -15.78
N LYS A 352 -4.32 -7.68 -15.71
CA LYS A 352 -5.58 -6.92 -15.74
C LYS A 352 -5.65 -5.94 -14.57
N SER A 353 -5.29 -6.35 -13.36
CA SER A 353 -5.31 -5.47 -12.18
C SER A 353 -4.32 -4.31 -12.29
N ILE A 354 -3.16 -4.53 -12.92
CA ILE A 354 -2.21 -3.46 -13.28
C ILE A 354 -2.86 -2.47 -14.24
N LEU A 355 -3.50 -2.95 -15.31
CA LEU A 355 -4.18 -2.09 -16.28
C LEU A 355 -5.32 -1.28 -15.65
N ASP A 356 -6.12 -1.91 -14.78
CA ASP A 356 -7.17 -1.23 -14.01
C ASP A 356 -6.57 -0.10 -13.15
N ALA A 357 -5.45 -0.33 -12.46
CA ALA A 357 -4.77 0.70 -11.66
C ALA A 357 -4.24 1.86 -12.52
N TYR A 358 -3.66 1.57 -13.70
CA TYR A 358 -3.25 2.60 -14.66
C TYR A 358 -4.43 3.41 -15.21
N ASP A 359 -5.58 2.79 -15.46
CA ASP A 359 -6.78 3.49 -15.90
C ASP A 359 -7.22 4.54 -14.87
N TYR A 360 -7.27 4.20 -13.57
CA TYR A 360 -7.53 5.19 -12.51
C TYR A 360 -6.51 6.34 -12.50
N TYR A 361 -5.21 6.03 -12.67
CA TYR A 361 -4.19 7.07 -12.78
C TYR A 361 -4.45 8.02 -13.95
N THR A 362 -4.82 7.49 -15.12
CA THR A 362 -5.10 8.33 -16.30
C THR A 362 -6.35 9.19 -16.16
N ARG A 363 -7.31 8.76 -15.34
CA ARG A 363 -8.54 9.51 -15.02
C ARG A 363 -8.35 10.55 -13.92
N GLY A 364 -7.19 10.56 -13.25
CA GLY A 364 -6.91 11.45 -12.12
C GLY A 364 -7.40 10.94 -10.77
N ASP A 365 -7.84 9.67 -10.68
CA ASP A 365 -8.27 9.04 -9.44
C ASP A 365 -7.08 8.37 -8.75
N TYR A 366 -6.23 9.19 -8.14
CA TYR A 366 -4.94 8.76 -7.62
C TYR A 366 -5.06 7.91 -6.35
N GLU A 367 -6.09 8.13 -5.55
CA GLU A 367 -6.43 7.32 -4.38
C GLU A 367 -6.80 5.89 -4.77
N LEU A 368 -7.72 5.71 -5.74
CA LEU A 368 -8.07 4.36 -6.21
C LEU A 368 -6.93 3.71 -6.99
N CYS A 369 -6.17 4.48 -7.77
CA CYS A 369 -4.92 3.97 -8.36
C CYS A 369 -4.01 3.39 -7.27
N LEU A 370 -3.71 4.19 -6.24
CA LEU A 370 -2.81 3.78 -5.16
C LEU A 370 -3.34 2.53 -4.47
N PHE A 371 -4.64 2.49 -4.15
CA PHE A 371 -5.26 1.33 -3.52
C PHE A 371 -5.11 0.05 -4.36
N LYS A 372 -5.45 0.13 -5.64
CA LYS A 372 -5.37 -1.00 -6.57
C LYS A 372 -3.94 -1.44 -6.80
N ALA A 373 -3.01 -0.50 -6.96
CA ALA A 373 -1.60 -0.81 -7.09
C ALA A 373 -1.04 -1.50 -5.82
N ILE A 374 -1.48 -1.11 -4.61
CA ILE A 374 -1.11 -1.80 -3.37
C ILE A 374 -1.64 -3.23 -3.34
N GLN A 375 -2.92 -3.43 -3.66
CA GLN A 375 -3.52 -4.77 -3.70
C GLN A 375 -2.76 -5.66 -4.69
N THR A 376 -2.54 -5.17 -5.92
CA THR A 376 -1.81 -5.92 -6.94
C THR A 376 -0.36 -6.19 -6.53
N LYS A 377 0.31 -5.26 -5.85
CA LYS A 377 1.66 -5.50 -5.31
C LYS A 377 1.65 -6.64 -4.30
N ALA A 378 0.73 -6.63 -3.34
CA ALA A 378 0.62 -7.70 -2.36
C ALA A 378 0.39 -9.07 -3.01
N GLU A 379 -0.53 -9.17 -3.97
CA GLU A 379 -0.76 -10.42 -4.71
C GLU A 379 0.50 -10.90 -5.45
N THR A 380 1.21 -9.96 -6.08
CA THR A 380 2.47 -10.22 -6.79
C THR A 380 3.59 -10.67 -5.83
N ASP A 381 3.67 -10.06 -4.64
CA ASP A 381 4.65 -10.39 -3.61
C ASP A 381 4.36 -11.75 -2.94
N VAL A 382 3.09 -12.15 -2.83
CA VAL A 382 2.71 -13.52 -2.42
C VAL A 382 3.24 -14.53 -3.43
N LEU A 383 3.03 -14.32 -4.74
CA LEU A 383 3.57 -15.21 -5.77
C LEU A 383 5.10 -15.22 -5.77
N SER A 384 5.73 -14.06 -5.61
CA SER A 384 7.18 -13.97 -5.49
C SER A 384 7.71 -14.75 -4.29
N GLY A 385 6.96 -14.75 -3.18
CA GLY A 385 7.22 -15.54 -1.97
C GLY A 385 7.27 -17.06 -2.21
N LEU A 386 6.67 -17.55 -3.29
CA LEU A 386 6.61 -18.98 -3.62
C LEU A 386 7.77 -19.44 -4.54
N ILE A 387 8.62 -18.53 -5.02
CA ILE A 387 9.71 -18.85 -5.95
C ILE A 387 10.76 -19.73 -5.27
N GLY A 388 10.88 -20.98 -5.73
CA GLY A 388 11.90 -21.92 -5.24
C GLY A 388 11.67 -22.38 -3.80
N VAL A 389 10.45 -22.20 -3.28
CA VAL A 389 10.04 -22.57 -1.93
C VAL A 389 9.24 -23.88 -1.97
N LYS A 390 9.33 -24.69 -0.90
CA LYS A 390 8.58 -25.97 -0.79
C LYS A 390 7.07 -25.72 -0.75
N ARG A 391 6.28 -26.72 -1.19
CA ARG A 391 4.81 -26.69 -1.09
C ARG A 391 4.32 -26.52 0.35
N ASP A 392 5.09 -27.00 1.32
CA ASP A 392 4.75 -27.00 2.75
C ASP A 392 5.20 -25.72 3.48
N ALA A 393 5.89 -24.80 2.79
CA ALA A 393 6.46 -23.60 3.41
C ALA A 393 5.48 -22.41 3.44
N ILE A 394 4.22 -22.62 3.04
CA ILE A 394 3.15 -21.63 3.23
C ILE A 394 3.02 -21.25 4.71
N ASP A 395 3.16 -22.21 5.63
CA ASP A 395 3.07 -21.94 7.07
C ASP A 395 4.18 -21.02 7.57
N VAL A 396 5.41 -21.26 7.10
CA VAL A 396 6.58 -20.44 7.44
C VAL A 396 6.40 -19.03 6.86
N LEU A 397 6.01 -18.94 5.59
CA LEU A 397 5.79 -17.66 4.93
C LEU A 397 4.66 -16.87 5.60
N LEU A 398 3.53 -17.50 5.90
CA LEU A 398 2.41 -16.89 6.59
C LEU A 398 2.82 -16.36 7.97
N THR A 399 3.54 -17.16 8.76
CA THR A 399 4.04 -16.75 10.08
C THR A 399 4.95 -15.52 9.97
N LYS A 400 5.86 -15.51 8.98
CA LYS A 400 6.76 -14.38 8.72
C LYS A 400 6.00 -13.12 8.32
N LYS A 401 5.01 -13.23 7.42
CA LYS A 401 4.19 -12.10 6.98
C LYS A 401 3.33 -11.54 8.12
N LEU A 402 2.71 -12.40 8.93
CA LEU A 402 1.96 -11.97 10.11
C LEU A 402 2.84 -11.28 11.15
N ALA A 403 4.06 -11.78 11.39
CA ALA A 403 5.00 -11.16 12.32
C ALA A 403 5.43 -9.75 11.83
N ALA A 404 5.73 -9.61 10.54
CA ALA A 404 6.07 -8.32 9.95
C ALA A 404 4.90 -7.33 9.95
N ALA A 405 3.70 -7.79 9.57
CA ALA A 405 2.49 -6.95 9.63
C ALA A 405 2.23 -6.49 11.08
N ARG A 406 2.34 -7.39 12.06
CA ARG A 406 2.22 -7.03 13.49
C ARG A 406 3.23 -5.96 13.90
N TYR A 407 4.49 -6.13 13.52
CA TYR A 407 5.55 -5.19 13.84
C TYR A 407 5.27 -3.80 13.25
N GLU A 408 4.95 -3.74 11.95
CA GLU A 408 4.69 -2.46 11.27
C GLU A 408 3.42 -1.78 11.77
N ILE A 409 2.35 -2.54 12.05
CA ILE A 409 1.14 -1.99 12.69
C ILE A 409 1.48 -1.39 14.06
N ALA A 410 2.21 -2.10 14.90
CA ALA A 410 2.60 -1.60 16.22
C ALA A 410 3.48 -0.34 16.13
N LYS A 411 4.37 -0.28 15.13
CA LYS A 411 5.18 0.91 14.84
C LYS A 411 4.32 2.10 14.41
N GLN A 412 3.36 1.90 13.51
CA GLN A 412 2.45 2.99 13.09
C GLN A 412 1.65 3.55 14.27
N ILE A 413 1.19 2.66 15.16
CA ILE A 413 0.44 3.06 16.37
C ILE A 413 1.31 3.92 17.28
N ASP A 414 2.57 3.53 17.49
CA ASP A 414 3.55 4.31 18.25
C ASP A 414 3.83 5.68 17.61
N ASP A 415 3.82 5.73 16.27
CA ASP A 415 3.93 6.95 15.47
C ASP A 415 2.64 7.79 15.46
N GLY A 416 1.58 7.37 16.16
CA GLY A 416 0.30 8.10 16.28
C GLY A 416 -0.70 7.85 15.15
N VAL A 417 -0.50 6.81 14.34
CA VAL A 417 -1.40 6.39 13.25
C VAL A 417 -1.99 5.03 13.58
N PHE A 418 -3.31 4.91 13.60
CA PHE A 418 -3.96 3.61 13.63
C PHE A 418 -4.35 3.19 12.20
N PRO A 419 -3.63 2.24 11.57
CA PRO A 419 -3.91 1.83 10.19
C PRO A 419 -5.09 0.86 10.15
N ILE A 420 -6.30 1.40 10.03
CA ILE A 420 -7.57 0.64 10.13
C ILE A 420 -7.60 -0.57 9.20
N LEU A 421 -7.17 -0.44 7.95
CA LEU A 421 -7.19 -1.55 6.99
C LEU A 421 -6.13 -2.59 7.31
N ALA A 422 -4.94 -2.16 7.72
CA ALA A 422 -3.86 -3.07 8.06
C ALA A 422 -4.24 -3.95 9.25
N TYR A 423 -4.77 -3.33 10.31
CA TYR A 423 -5.20 -4.07 11.49
C TYR A 423 -6.40 -4.99 11.19
N SER A 424 -7.39 -4.52 10.41
CA SER A 424 -8.49 -5.37 9.93
C SER A 424 -7.98 -6.60 9.18
N TYR A 425 -7.14 -6.43 8.16
CA TYR A 425 -6.61 -7.56 7.40
C TYR A 425 -5.71 -8.48 8.23
N TYR A 426 -4.95 -7.93 9.17
CA TYR A 426 -4.16 -8.71 10.12
C TYR A 426 -5.03 -9.60 11.01
N GLU A 427 -6.10 -9.05 11.60
CA GLU A 427 -7.05 -9.80 12.43
C GLU A 427 -7.70 -10.95 11.64
N TYR A 428 -8.11 -10.67 10.40
CA TYR A 428 -8.74 -11.66 9.54
C TYR A 428 -7.74 -12.73 9.09
N ALA A 429 -6.52 -12.35 8.70
CA ALA A 429 -5.47 -13.28 8.34
C ALA A 429 -5.15 -14.26 9.49
N ASN A 430 -5.06 -13.77 10.74
CA ASN A 430 -4.89 -14.64 11.90
C ASN A 430 -6.05 -15.63 12.06
N THR A 431 -7.28 -15.16 11.87
CA THR A 431 -8.48 -16.01 11.98
C THR A 431 -8.53 -17.09 10.89
N LEU A 432 -8.03 -16.79 9.69
CA LEU A 432 -7.97 -17.73 8.57
C LEU A 432 -6.77 -18.71 8.64
N SER A 433 -5.78 -18.44 9.49
CA SER A 433 -4.49 -19.13 9.48
C SER A 433 -4.56 -20.65 9.71
N SER A 434 -5.59 -21.16 10.41
CA SER A 434 -5.78 -22.59 10.65
C SER A 434 -6.37 -23.34 9.47
N ASP A 435 -7.35 -22.73 8.78
CA ASP A 435 -8.25 -23.42 7.86
C ASP A 435 -8.01 -23.04 6.39
N GLN A 436 -7.63 -21.79 6.13
CA GLN A 436 -7.57 -21.19 4.79
C GLN A 436 -6.23 -20.47 4.57
N LYS A 437 -5.13 -21.21 4.75
CA LYS A 437 -3.75 -20.70 4.74
C LYS A 437 -3.40 -19.81 3.54
N THR A 438 -3.86 -20.18 2.33
CA THR A 438 -3.62 -19.37 1.12
C THR A 438 -4.31 -18.00 1.19
N SER A 439 -5.56 -17.96 1.67
CA SER A 439 -6.28 -16.70 1.88
C SER A 439 -5.65 -15.90 3.01
N ALA A 440 -5.29 -16.58 4.12
CA ALA A 440 -4.59 -15.96 5.24
C ALA A 440 -3.30 -15.28 4.79
N LEU A 441 -2.54 -15.91 3.88
CA LEU A 441 -1.29 -15.36 3.35
C LEU A 441 -1.52 -14.07 2.54
N ILE A 442 -2.53 -14.05 1.68
CA ILE A 442 -2.90 -12.83 0.92
C ILE A 442 -3.31 -11.71 1.87
N TYR A 443 -4.18 -11.99 2.86
CA TYR A 443 -4.58 -10.97 3.83
C TYR A 443 -3.44 -10.51 4.74
N ALA A 444 -2.50 -11.39 5.08
CA ALA A 444 -1.29 -11.00 5.80
C ALA A 444 -0.42 -10.04 4.96
N GLU A 445 -0.33 -10.26 3.65
CA GLU A 445 0.37 -9.34 2.75
C GLU A 445 -0.37 -8.02 2.58
N TYR A 446 -1.70 -8.03 2.44
CA TYR A 446 -2.50 -6.80 2.45
C TYR A 446 -2.32 -6.03 3.75
N ALA A 447 -2.30 -6.72 4.90
CA ALA A 447 -2.05 -6.09 6.18
C ALA A 447 -0.68 -5.40 6.21
N LEU A 448 0.36 -6.09 5.75
CA LEU A 448 1.72 -5.58 5.68
C LEU A 448 1.83 -4.36 4.76
N GLU A 449 1.34 -4.44 3.53
CA GLU A 449 1.43 -3.32 2.58
C GLU A 449 0.61 -2.10 3.04
N MET A 450 -0.59 -2.32 3.61
CA MET A 450 -1.45 -1.23 4.09
C MET A 450 -0.92 -0.60 5.38
N SER A 451 -0.09 -1.31 6.15
CA SER A 451 0.58 -0.76 7.35
C SER A 451 1.71 0.21 7.00
N ASP A 452 2.15 0.23 5.74
CA ASP A 452 3.28 1.01 5.27
C ASP A 452 2.85 2.17 4.34
N LEU A 453 1.60 2.62 4.43
CA LEU A 453 1.08 3.65 3.53
C LEU A 453 1.76 5.01 3.70
N ASP A 454 2.19 5.35 4.91
CA ASP A 454 2.76 6.66 5.22
C ASP A 454 4.14 6.89 4.59
N ILE A 455 4.85 5.84 4.16
CA ILE A 455 6.15 5.95 3.49
C ILE A 455 6.07 6.73 2.16
N TYR A 456 4.88 6.79 1.55
CA TYR A 456 4.65 7.45 0.27
C TYR A 456 4.21 8.91 0.40
N PHE A 457 4.01 9.38 1.63
CA PHE A 457 3.48 10.71 1.88
C PHE A 457 4.44 11.49 2.77
N HIS A 458 4.70 12.74 2.38
CA HIS A 458 5.61 13.57 3.13
C HIS A 458 5.02 13.89 4.50
N ARG A 459 5.86 13.79 5.53
CA ARG A 459 5.55 14.40 6.83
C ARG A 459 5.67 15.92 6.63
N PRO A 460 4.65 16.72 6.96
CA PRO A 460 4.76 18.17 6.83
C PRO A 460 5.98 18.62 7.62
N LYS A 461 6.96 19.24 6.95
CA LYS A 461 8.22 19.67 7.58
C LYS A 461 7.90 20.43 8.86
N GLU A 462 8.38 19.93 10.00
CA GLU A 462 8.39 20.74 11.21
C GLU A 462 9.14 22.03 10.87
N LYS A 463 8.41 23.15 10.89
CA LYS A 463 8.96 24.46 10.54
C LYS A 463 10.17 24.71 11.41
N THR A 464 11.35 24.66 10.81
CA THR A 464 12.60 24.86 11.54
C THR A 464 12.59 26.27 12.16
N PRO A 465 13.34 26.52 13.24
CA PRO A 465 13.52 27.88 13.75
C PRO A 465 14.01 28.84 12.65
N TYR A 466 14.80 28.33 11.70
CA TYR A 466 15.27 29.06 10.53
C TYR A 466 14.13 29.48 9.59
N ASP A 467 13.12 28.64 9.36
CA ASP A 467 11.93 28.97 8.54
C ASP A 467 10.98 30.00 9.19
N ARG A 468 11.08 30.17 10.51
CA ARG A 468 10.42 31.26 11.24
C ARG A 468 11.20 32.57 11.10
N ILE A 469 12.53 32.52 11.21
CA ILE A 469 13.41 33.69 11.07
C ILE A 469 13.41 34.19 9.63
N SER A 470 13.46 33.32 8.63
CA SER A 470 13.50 33.71 7.21
C SER A 470 12.22 34.44 6.79
N ARG A 471 11.05 34.02 7.26
CA ARG A 471 9.80 34.77 7.07
C ARG A 471 9.80 36.09 7.81
N PHE A 472 10.29 36.14 9.05
CA PHE A 472 10.41 37.40 9.79
C PHE A 472 11.30 38.42 9.06
N VAL A 473 12.43 37.96 8.49
CA VAL A 473 13.36 38.77 7.70
C VAL A 473 12.75 39.15 6.34
N ALA A 474 12.03 38.25 5.67
CA ALA A 474 11.35 38.54 4.41
C ALA A 474 10.27 39.61 4.58
N THR A 475 9.44 39.50 5.62
CA THR A 475 8.45 40.51 5.98
C THR A 475 9.13 41.85 6.26
N TYR A 476 10.22 41.88 7.04
CA TYR A 476 10.95 43.12 7.32
C TYR A 476 11.58 43.74 6.06
N ARG A 477 12.03 42.91 5.12
CA ARG A 477 12.59 43.36 3.84
C ARG A 477 11.51 44.01 2.98
N GLU A 478 10.31 43.42 2.91
CA GLU A 478 9.18 44.00 2.18
C GLU A 478 8.70 45.33 2.81
N PHE A 479 8.60 45.40 4.14
CA PHE A 479 8.30 46.66 4.83
C PHE A 479 9.40 47.71 4.61
N ALA A 480 10.67 47.33 4.65
CA ALA A 480 11.77 48.24 4.37
C ALA A 480 11.74 48.76 2.93
N PHE A 481 11.42 47.92 1.94
CA PHE A 481 11.27 48.35 0.54
C PHE A 481 10.08 49.30 0.34
N ILE A 482 8.95 49.06 0.98
CA ILE A 482 7.79 49.96 0.93
C ILE A 482 8.12 51.31 1.59
N PHE A 483 8.79 51.29 2.74
CA PHE A 483 9.15 52.51 3.48
C PHE A 483 10.22 53.33 2.75
N PHE A 484 11.25 52.69 2.21
CA PHE A 484 12.26 53.36 1.38
C PHE A 484 11.67 53.87 0.07
N GLY A 485 10.78 53.10 -0.56
CA GLY A 485 10.06 53.50 -1.76
C GLY A 485 9.20 54.74 -1.54
N ALA A 486 8.51 54.82 -0.39
CA ALA A 486 7.71 55.99 -0.01
C ALA A 486 8.59 57.22 0.27
N LEU A 487 9.73 57.07 0.96
CA LEU A 487 10.68 58.15 1.21
C LEU A 487 11.31 58.69 -0.08
N VAL A 488 11.75 57.81 -0.98
CA VAL A 488 12.28 58.20 -2.29
C VAL A 488 11.20 58.85 -3.15
N GLY A 489 9.97 58.33 -3.13
CA GLY A 489 8.84 58.91 -3.83
C GLY A 489 8.51 60.32 -3.35
N ALA A 490 8.48 60.54 -2.03
CA ALA A 490 8.26 61.85 -1.43
C ALA A 490 9.40 62.83 -1.75
N PHE A 491 10.65 62.36 -1.75
CA PHE A 491 11.82 63.17 -2.11
C PHE A 491 11.84 63.57 -3.58
N VAL A 492 11.53 62.63 -4.49
CA VAL A 492 11.42 62.89 -5.94
C VAL A 492 10.24 63.83 -6.23
N TYR A 493 9.10 63.66 -5.55
CA TYR A 493 7.96 64.58 -5.67
C TYR A 493 8.31 65.99 -5.16
N GLY A 494 9.05 66.11 -4.04
CA GLY A 494 9.57 67.38 -3.54
C GLY A 494 10.52 68.07 -4.53
N LEU A 495 11.41 67.31 -5.16
CA LEU A 495 12.30 67.83 -6.21
C LEU A 495 11.50 68.27 -7.45
N LEU A 496 10.62 67.44 -7.98
CA LEU A 496 9.83 67.73 -9.19
C LEU A 496 8.84 68.88 -8.98
N SER A 497 8.27 69.03 -7.79
CA SER A 497 7.41 70.18 -7.46
C SER A 497 8.21 71.48 -7.33
N SER A 498 9.49 71.43 -6.90
CA SER A 498 10.38 72.60 -6.91
C SER A 498 10.78 73.03 -8.33
N PHE A 499 10.99 72.07 -9.24
CA PHE A 499 11.36 72.32 -10.63
C PHE A 499 10.20 72.78 -11.52
N ARG A 500 8.93 72.56 -11.13
CA ARG A 500 7.77 73.05 -11.90
C ARG A 500 7.49 74.55 -11.71
N SER A 501 8.25 75.22 -10.85
CA SER A 501 8.13 76.67 -10.57
C SER A 501 9.17 77.55 -11.28
N ARG A 502 10.12 76.96 -12.02
CA ARG A 502 11.16 77.72 -12.73
C ARG A 502 11.42 77.14 -14.12
N ASP A 503 11.07 77.94 -15.12
CA ASP A 503 11.56 77.96 -16.51
C ASP A 503 11.26 76.70 -17.36
N GLY A 504 10.55 76.74 -18.49
CA GLY A 504 10.45 77.83 -19.45
C GLY A 504 11.62 77.83 -20.43
N GLU A 505 11.86 76.73 -21.17
CA GLU A 505 12.44 76.79 -22.54
C GLU A 505 12.45 75.42 -23.25
N ARG A 506 12.27 75.48 -24.58
CA ARG A 506 12.38 74.38 -25.56
C ARG A 506 13.82 73.85 -25.57
N TYR A 507 14.05 72.60 -25.96
CA TYR A 507 15.00 72.22 -27.03
C TYR A 507 14.97 70.71 -27.31
N THR A 508 15.46 70.42 -28.51
CA THR A 508 15.25 69.29 -29.44
C THR A 508 16.07 68.02 -29.17
N LEU A 509 15.55 66.92 -29.71
CA LEU A 509 16.15 65.57 -29.84
C LEU A 509 17.56 65.55 -30.46
N HIS A 510 18.43 64.69 -29.93
CA HIS A 510 19.46 64.01 -30.73
C HIS A 510 19.67 62.56 -30.29
N HIS A 511 19.74 61.70 -31.30
CA HIS A 511 19.89 60.25 -31.26
C HIS A 511 21.37 59.90 -31.50
N VAL A 512 21.99 59.06 -30.65
CA VAL A 512 23.19 58.26 -31.00
C VAL A 512 23.16 56.91 -30.26
N PRO A 513 23.31 55.76 -30.94
CA PRO A 513 23.40 54.44 -30.31
C PRO A 513 24.84 53.90 -30.29
N HIS A 514 25.21 53.13 -29.26
CA HIS A 514 26.43 52.30 -29.34
C HIS A 514 26.32 50.90 -28.68
N ARG A 515 26.38 49.91 -29.59
CA ARG A 515 27.21 48.68 -29.59
C ARG A 515 27.18 47.69 -28.41
N LYS A 516 26.60 46.53 -28.76
CA LYS A 516 26.91 45.16 -28.31
C LYS A 516 28.41 44.83 -28.26
N LYS A 517 28.83 44.10 -27.22
CA LYS A 517 29.91 43.10 -27.28
C LYS A 517 29.44 41.77 -26.68
N ARG A 518 29.55 40.71 -27.50
CA ARG A 518 29.44 39.28 -27.12
C ARG A 518 30.75 38.80 -26.51
N LYS A 519 30.71 37.81 -25.62
CA LYS A 519 31.36 36.50 -25.83
C LYS A 519 30.93 35.43 -24.81
N LYS A 520 30.69 34.23 -25.35
CA LYS A 520 30.38 32.94 -24.74
C LYS A 520 31.57 32.38 -23.96
N ILE A 521 31.31 31.55 -22.94
CA ILE A 521 32.11 30.35 -22.62
C ILE A 521 31.15 29.18 -22.28
N ARG A 522 31.55 27.99 -22.73
CA ARG A 522 30.86 26.69 -22.77
C ARG A 522 31.56 25.77 -21.76
N VAL A 523 30.84 24.92 -21.03
CA VAL A 523 31.42 23.79 -20.29
C VAL A 523 30.79 22.49 -20.79
N ARG A 524 31.66 21.50 -20.97
CA ARG A 524 31.48 20.20 -21.63
C ARG A 524 30.97 19.16 -20.61
N ASN A 525 30.21 18.21 -21.15
CA ASN A 525 29.82 16.93 -20.54
C ASN A 525 31.01 16.03 -20.27
#